data_AF-A0A7V0JUR7-F1
#
_entry.id   AF-A0A7V0JUR7-F1
#
_cell.length_a   1.000
_cell.length_b   1.000
_cell.length_c   1.000
_cell.angle_alpha   90.00
_cell.angle_beta   90.00
_cell.angle_gamma   90.00
#
_symmetry.space_group_name_H-M   'P 1'
#
loop_
_entity.id
_entity.type
_entity.pdbx_description
1 polymer ?
#
loop_
_entity_poly.entity_id
_entity_poly.type
_entity_poly.pdbx_seq_one_letter_code
_entity_poly.pdbx_strand_id
1 'polypeptide(L)'
;VVNANQAVYFYATAHDPDGEVRLFHWDFGDGSPEVTTPSGTVSHVYSQEGTYTATVRAEDNDGDLSEPKGVEVQVLPPCHCG
;
A
#
# COMPACT_ATOMS: atom_id res chain seq x y z
N VAL A 1 0.73 -11.87 -6.81
CA VAL A 1 -0.55 -12.60 -6.97
C VAL A 1 -0.99 -13.10 -5.60
N VAL A 2 -2.25 -12.87 -5.21
CA VAL A 2 -2.86 -13.33 -3.94
C VAL A 2 -4.31 -13.77 -4.19
N ASN A 3 -4.95 -14.47 -3.26
CA ASN A 3 -6.40 -14.73 -3.35
C ASN A 3 -7.20 -13.65 -2.60
N ALA A 4 -8.42 -13.40 -3.07
CA ALA A 4 -9.35 -12.52 -2.37
C ALA A 4 -9.57 -12.96 -0.92
N ASN A 5 -9.78 -11.98 -0.05
CA ASN A 5 -9.94 -12.14 1.41
C ASN A 5 -8.68 -12.65 2.15
N GLN A 6 -7.50 -12.65 1.51
CA GLN A 6 -6.22 -12.83 2.18
C GLN A 6 -5.53 -11.49 2.43
N ALA A 7 -4.86 -11.37 3.58
CA ALA A 7 -4.07 -10.19 3.89
C ALA A 7 -2.82 -10.12 2.99
N VAL A 8 -2.63 -8.96 2.37
CA VAL A 8 -1.41 -8.58 1.65
C VAL A 8 -0.64 -7.62 2.53
N TYR A 9 0.65 -7.89 2.74
CA TYR A 9 1.54 -7.04 3.52
C TYR A 9 2.39 -6.18 2.59
N PHE A 10 2.40 -4.88 2.84
CA PHE A 10 3.16 -3.89 2.09
C PHE A 10 4.26 -3.30 2.97
N TYR A 11 5.38 -3.02 2.34
CA TYR A 11 6.58 -2.48 2.96
C TYR A 11 7.14 -1.38 2.06
N ALA A 12 7.41 -0.21 2.65
CA ALA A 12 8.06 0.90 2.00
C ALA A 12 9.22 1.38 2.88
N THR A 13 10.24 1.90 2.21
CA THR A 13 11.31 2.66 2.83
C THR A 13 11.50 3.92 2.02
N ALA A 14 11.84 5.01 2.69
CA ALA A 14 12.13 6.28 2.07
C ALA A 14 13.31 6.92 2.80
N HIS A 15 14.01 7.79 2.10
CA HIS A 15 15.17 8.50 2.61
C HIS A 15 15.06 9.95 2.16
N ASP A 16 15.13 10.84 3.14
CA ASP A 16 15.15 12.27 2.95
C ASP A 16 16.59 12.75 3.30
N PRO A 17 17.36 13.28 2.33
CA PRO A 17 18.72 13.76 2.58
C PRO A 17 18.81 15.01 3.48
N ASP A 18 17.77 15.82 3.54
CA ASP A 18 17.71 17.10 4.23
C ASP A 18 16.73 17.12 5.42
N GLY A 19 16.01 16.02 5.65
CA GLY A 19 15.09 15.86 6.77
C GLY A 19 14.89 14.42 7.24
N GLU A 20 13.72 14.17 7.81
CA GLU A 20 13.26 12.89 8.34
C GLU A 20 11.89 12.54 7.74
N VAL A 21 11.78 11.34 7.17
CA VAL A 21 10.48 10.79 6.76
C VAL A 21 9.63 10.48 8.00
N ARG A 22 8.41 11.02 8.04
CA ARG A 22 7.48 10.91 9.17
C ARG A 22 6.37 9.92 8.93
N LEU A 23 5.77 9.96 7.75
CA LEU A 23 4.55 9.20 7.45
C LEU A 23 4.62 8.57 6.06
N PHE A 24 3.88 7.48 5.90
CA PHE A 24 3.63 6.81 4.63
C PHE A 24 2.13 6.76 4.41
N HIS A 25 1.68 7.34 3.30
CA HIS A 25 0.28 7.39 2.87
C HIS A 25 0.06 6.33 1.80
N TRP A 26 -0.90 5.44 2.04
CA TRP A 26 -1.17 4.27 1.23
C TRP A 26 -2.54 4.36 0.56
N ASP A 27 -2.57 4.15 -0.75
CA ASP A 27 -3.79 3.92 -1.52
C ASP A 27 -3.69 2.52 -2.14
N PHE A 28 -4.67 1.65 -1.89
CA PHE A 28 -4.64 0.27 -2.35
C PHE A 28 -5.21 0.09 -3.76
N GLY A 29 -5.79 1.13 -4.36
CA GLY A 29 -6.31 1.15 -5.72
C GLY A 29 -7.65 0.43 -5.89
N ASP A 30 -8.29 -0.01 -4.81
CA ASP A 30 -9.58 -0.72 -4.80
C ASP A 30 -10.76 0.16 -4.33
N GLY A 31 -10.50 1.45 -4.09
CA GLY A 31 -11.49 2.40 -3.59
C GLY A 31 -11.71 2.36 -2.07
N SER A 32 -10.93 1.56 -1.34
CA SER A 32 -10.86 1.67 0.11
C SER A 32 -10.25 3.02 0.55
N PRO A 33 -10.56 3.53 1.75
CA PRO A 33 -9.94 4.76 2.26
C PRO A 33 -8.43 4.62 2.38
N GLU A 34 -7.71 5.72 2.11
CA GLU A 34 -6.26 5.77 2.32
C GLU A 34 -5.90 5.49 3.79
N VAL A 35 -4.73 4.88 3.98
CA VAL A 35 -4.18 4.55 5.30
C VAL A 35 -2.85 5.27 5.49
N THR A 36 -2.63 5.84 6.67
CA THR A 36 -1.36 6.49 7.01
C THR A 36 -0.63 5.72 8.11
N THR A 37 0.67 5.47 7.94
CA THR A 37 1.50 4.74 8.92
C THR A 37 2.87 5.40 9.10
N PRO A 38 3.44 5.43 10.31
CA PRO A 38 4.81 5.94 10.51
C PRO A 38 5.91 4.91 10.18
N SER A 39 5.61 3.61 10.25
CA SER A 39 6.62 2.55 10.12
C SER A 39 6.94 2.12 8.69
N GLY A 40 6.20 2.62 7.70
CA GLY A 40 6.30 2.16 6.31
C GLY A 40 5.80 0.72 6.12
N THR A 41 5.01 0.19 7.07
CA THR A 41 4.44 -1.16 6.99
C THR A 41 2.93 -1.12 7.18
N VAL A 42 2.19 -1.78 6.31
CA VAL A 42 0.72 -1.88 6.39
C VAL A 42 0.24 -3.23 5.83
N SER A 43 -0.94 -3.67 6.22
CA SER A 43 -1.62 -4.79 5.58
C SER A 43 -2.98 -4.36 5.05
N HIS A 44 -3.36 -4.92 3.90
CA HIS A 44 -4.67 -4.69 3.28
C HIS A 44 -5.31 -6.01 2.85
N VAL A 45 -6.64 -6.02 2.76
CA VAL A 45 -7.40 -7.18 2.27
C VAL A 45 -8.24 -6.73 1.08
N TYR A 46 -7.92 -7.29 -0.09
CA TYR A 46 -8.74 -7.13 -1.29
C TYR A 46 -9.89 -8.15 -1.27
N SER A 47 -11.13 -7.68 -1.34
CA SER A 47 -12.33 -8.53 -1.26
C SER A 47 -12.78 -9.10 -2.60
N GLN A 48 -12.39 -8.46 -3.70
CA GLN A 48 -12.77 -8.83 -5.06
C GLN A 48 -11.55 -9.19 -5.89
N GLU A 49 -11.74 -10.10 -6.84
CA GLU A 49 -10.73 -10.42 -7.86
C GLU A 49 -10.51 -9.24 -8.82
N GLY A 50 -9.29 -9.09 -9.29
CA GLY A 50 -8.92 -7.95 -10.12
C GLY A 50 -7.42 -7.69 -10.13
N THR A 51 -7.03 -6.64 -10.85
CA THR A 51 -5.67 -6.10 -10.77
C THR A 51 -5.76 -4.71 -10.20
N TYR A 52 -5.08 -4.49 -9.08
CA TYR A 52 -5.04 -3.22 -8.36
C TYR A 52 -3.64 -2.64 -8.42
N THR A 53 -3.53 -1.31 -8.45
CA THR A 53 -2.25 -0.62 -8.27
C THR A 53 -2.22 -0.05 -6.87
N ALA A 54 -1.52 -0.72 -5.95
CA ALA A 54 -1.28 -0.18 -4.63
C ALA A 54 -0.15 0.84 -4.71
N THR A 55 -0.36 2.06 -4.20
CA THR A 55 0.60 3.15 -4.21
C THR A 55 0.93 3.64 -2.81
N VAL A 56 2.14 4.19 -2.65
CA VAL A 56 2.59 4.83 -1.42
C VAL A 56 3.26 6.17 -1.73
N ARG A 57 3.03 7.15 -0.87
CA ARG A 57 3.78 8.42 -0.79
C ARG A 57 4.42 8.56 0.58
N ALA A 58 5.67 8.99 0.64
CA ALA A 58 6.30 9.38 1.89
C ALA A 58 6.06 10.86 2.16
N GLU A 59 5.81 11.22 3.42
CA GLU A 59 5.75 12.59 3.92
C GLU A 59 6.94 12.84 4.85
N ASP A 60 7.66 13.93 4.64
CA ASP A 60 8.77 14.35 5.50
C ASP A 60 8.32 15.20 6.70
N ASN A 61 9.26 15.75 7.45
CA ASN A 61 8.99 16.60 8.61
C ASN A 61 8.52 18.02 8.27
N ASP A 62 8.59 18.42 7.01
CA ASP A 62 8.13 19.72 6.51
C ASP A 62 6.73 19.62 5.88
N GLY A 63 6.22 18.39 5.72
CA GLY A 63 4.89 18.08 5.20
C GLY A 63 4.87 17.87 3.69
N ASP A 64 6.03 17.81 3.04
CA ASP A 64 6.13 17.58 1.60
C ASP A 64 5.95 16.09 1.28
N LEU A 65 5.30 15.82 0.15
CA LEU A 65 5.00 14.47 -0.31
C LEU A 65 5.91 14.04 -1.47
N SER A 66 6.40 12.82 -1.40
CA SER A 66 7.08 12.18 -2.54
C SER A 66 6.13 11.95 -3.71
N GLU A 67 6.69 11.76 -4.91
CA GLU A 67 5.97 11.13 -6.00
C GLU A 67 5.45 9.74 -5.59
N PRO A 68 4.27 9.31 -6.08
CA PRO A 68 3.71 8.02 -5.71
C PRO A 68 4.56 6.88 -6.30
N LYS A 69 4.82 5.86 -5.49
CA LYS A 69 5.43 4.60 -5.94
C LYS A 69 4.43 3.47 -5.85
N GLY A 70 4.22 2.76 -6.95
CA GLY A 70 3.20 1.71 -7.06
C GLY A 70 3.74 0.31 -7.29
N VAL A 71 2.96 -0.68 -6.86
CA VAL A 71 3.10 -2.11 -7.22
C VAL A 71 1.76 -2.65 -7.68
N GLU A 72 1.78 -3.51 -8.70
CA GLU A 72 0.58 -4.21 -9.16
C GLU A 72 0.28 -5.44 -8.28
N VAL A 73 -0.96 -5.55 -7.83
CA VAL A 73 -1.48 -6.67 -7.06
C VAL A 73 -2.55 -7.35 -7.88
N GLN A 74 -2.23 -8.53 -8.40
CA GLN A 74 -3.21 -9.42 -9.02
C GLN A 74 -3.90 -10.24 -7.93
N VAL A 75 -5.22 -10.06 -7.78
CA VAL A 75 -6.09 -10.76 -6.85
C VAL A 75 -6.91 -11.78 -7.63
N LEU A 76 -6.76 -13.05 -7.26
CA LEU A 76 -7.51 -14.18 -7.79
C LEU A 76 -8.80 -14.40 -6.98
N PRO A 77 -9.80 -15.10 -7.54
CA PRO A 77 -10.96 -15.55 -6.77
C PRO A 77 -10.54 -16.32 -5.51
N PRO A 78 -11.39 -16.38 -4.47
CA PRO A 78 -11.11 -17.23 -3.31
C PRO A 78 -10.83 -18.67 -3.76
N CYS A 79 -9.73 -19.27 -3.28
CA CYS A 79 -9.49 -20.69 -3.51
C CYS A 79 -10.66 -21.49 -2.92
N HIS A 80 -11.46 -22.11 -3.78
CA HIS A 80 -12.45 -23.09 -3.38
C HIS A 80 -11.72 -24.42 -3.20
N CYS A 81 -11.45 -24.82 -1.96
CA CYS A 81 -11.08 -26.21 -1.68
C CYS A 81 -12.37 -27.04 -1.72
N GLY A 82 -12.54 -27.83 -2.78
CA GLY A 82 -13.54 -28.89 -2.88
C GLY A 82 -13.13 -30.12 -2.09
#